data_AF-A0AB37SQM1-F1
#
_entry.id   AF-A0AB37SQM1-F1
#
_cell.length_a   1.000
_cell.length_b   1.000
_cell.length_c   1.000
_cell.angle_alpha   90.00
_cell.angle_beta   90.00
_cell.angle_gamma   90.00
#
_symmetry.space_group_name_H-M   'P 1'
#
loop_
_entity.id
_entity.type
_entity.pdbx_description
1 polymer ?
#
loop_
_entity_poly.entity_id
_entity_poly.type
_entity_poly.pdbx_seq_one_letter_code
_entity_poly.pdbx_strand_id
1 'polypeptide(L)'
;MPASTIVASGGLYRFFDDSVQTYPRLPVATYSIRFNQMSGHSLRQVAPLAPGDETVYGSHTRRVDRIIRGYKCMNRSVGAILSGDKGMGKSLMLRMLAEKARDQLKLPTILVQESTPGLASLFGRTRRGGRHFR
;
A
#
# COMPACT_ATOMS: atom_id res chain seq x y z
N MET A 1 -36.36 -5.90 -9.49
CA MET A 1 -35.54 -6.94 -8.83
C MET A 1 -34.23 -6.27 -8.47
N PRO A 2 -33.80 -6.20 -7.20
CA PRO A 2 -32.50 -5.60 -6.94
C PRO A 2 -31.45 -6.59 -7.45
N ALA A 3 -30.58 -6.12 -8.33
CA ALA A 3 -29.62 -6.98 -8.98
C ALA A 3 -28.60 -7.49 -7.96
N SER A 4 -28.38 -8.80 -8.02
CA SER A 4 -27.58 -9.55 -7.06
C SER A 4 -26.31 -10.02 -7.77
N THR A 5 -25.18 -9.37 -7.47
CA THR A 5 -23.89 -9.89 -7.91
C THR A 5 -23.49 -11.04 -7.00
N ILE A 6 -23.26 -12.22 -7.57
CA ILE A 6 -22.85 -13.42 -6.85
C ILE A 6 -21.36 -13.64 -7.05
N VAL A 7 -20.59 -13.60 -5.96
CA VAL A 7 -19.14 -13.88 -5.98
C VAL A 7 -18.88 -15.23 -5.31
N ALA A 8 -18.30 -16.17 -6.06
CA ALA A 8 -17.92 -17.48 -5.57
C ALA A 8 -16.40 -17.56 -5.32
N SER A 9 -16.00 -18.08 -4.16
CA SER A 9 -14.59 -18.29 -3.82
C SER A 9 -14.43 -19.50 -2.89
N GLY A 10 -13.71 -20.53 -3.33
CA GLY A 10 -13.44 -21.72 -2.51
C GLY A 10 -14.71 -22.44 -2.04
N GLY A 11 -15.77 -22.46 -2.85
CA GLY A 11 -17.07 -23.05 -2.50
C GLY A 11 -18.00 -22.14 -1.68
N LEU A 12 -17.53 -20.98 -1.21
CA LEU A 12 -18.36 -19.98 -0.55
C LEU A 12 -18.97 -19.02 -1.59
N TYR A 13 -20.30 -18.88 -1.58
CA TYR A 13 -21.04 -17.94 -2.41
C TYR A 13 -21.45 -16.75 -1.56
N ARG A 14 -21.09 -15.53 -1.99
CA ARG A 14 -21.51 -14.28 -1.35
C ARG A 14 -22.36 -13.47 -2.32
N PHE A 15 -23.47 -12.98 -1.82
CA PHE A 15 -24.40 -12.12 -2.54
C PHE A 15 -24.09 -10.68 -2.16
N PHE A 16 -23.99 -9.84 -3.18
CA PHE A 16 -23.79 -8.41 -3.03
C PHE A 16 -24.81 -7.68 -3.91
N ASP A 17 -24.99 -6.39 -3.63
CA ASP A 17 -25.71 -5.49 -4.51
C ASP A 17 -24.90 -5.16 -5.77
N ASP A 18 -25.37 -4.19 -6.55
CA ASP A 18 -24.70 -3.72 -7.76
C ASP A 18 -23.43 -2.89 -7.48
N SER A 19 -23.01 -2.74 -6.22
CA SER A 19 -21.82 -1.97 -5.85
C SER A 19 -20.51 -2.76 -5.92
N VAL A 20 -20.56 -4.05 -6.30
CA VAL A 20 -19.34 -4.87 -6.41
C VAL A 20 -18.45 -4.37 -7.53
N GLN A 21 -17.21 -4.07 -7.17
CA GLN A 21 -16.16 -3.76 -8.11
C GLN A 21 -15.01 -4.75 -7.96
N THR A 22 -14.64 -5.38 -9.07
CA THR A 22 -13.50 -6.29 -9.14
C THR A 22 -12.31 -5.59 -9.78
N TYR A 23 -11.14 -5.73 -9.18
CA TYR A 23 -9.92 -5.11 -9.66
C TYR A 23 -8.84 -6.16 -9.94
N PRO A 24 -8.18 -6.15 -11.11
CA PRO A 24 -7.10 -7.07 -11.42
C PRO A 24 -5.81 -6.77 -10.64
N ARG A 25 -5.67 -5.53 -10.17
CA ARG A 25 -4.58 -5.03 -9.33
C ARG A 25 -5.15 -4.07 -8.30
N LEU A 26 -4.51 -3.98 -7.14
CA LEU A 26 -4.91 -3.03 -6.12
C LEU A 26 -4.83 -1.59 -6.68
N PRO A 27 -5.93 -0.79 -6.62
CA PRO A 27 -5.91 0.59 -7.08
C PRO A 27 -4.90 1.46 -6.33
N VAL A 28 -4.48 2.56 -6.95
CA VAL A 28 -3.52 3.49 -6.36
C VAL A 28 -4.21 4.32 -5.28
N ALA A 29 -4.13 3.86 -4.03
CA ALA A 29 -4.62 4.56 -2.85
C ALA A 29 -3.80 4.19 -1.60
N THR A 30 -4.18 4.75 -0.45
CA THR A 30 -3.63 4.34 0.85
C THR A 30 -4.61 3.40 1.54
N TYR A 31 -4.10 2.29 2.06
CA TYR A 31 -4.88 1.27 2.74
C TYR A 31 -4.30 0.97 4.11
N SER A 32 -5.15 0.64 5.09
CA SER A 32 -4.70 -0.05 6.31
C SER A 32 -4.98 -1.54 6.17
N ILE A 33 -4.02 -2.36 6.59
CA ILE A 33 -4.22 -3.81 6.68
C ILE A 33 -4.77 -4.19 8.04
N ARG A 34 -5.74 -5.11 8.03
CA ARG A 34 -6.34 -5.71 9.22
C ARG A 34 -6.29 -7.22 9.07
N PHE A 35 -6.05 -7.93 10.16
CA PHE A 35 -6.16 -9.38 10.21
C PHE A 35 -7.23 -9.78 11.21
N ASN A 36 -8.11 -10.69 10.80
CA ASN A 36 -9.07 -11.34 11.67
C ASN A 36 -8.88 -12.86 11.53
N GLN A 37 -8.91 -13.58 12.65
CA GLN A 37 -8.65 -15.03 12.64
C GLN A 37 -9.66 -15.82 11.79
N MET A 38 -10.92 -15.39 11.71
CA MET A 38 -11.98 -16.07 10.96
C MET A 38 -11.98 -15.69 9.48
N SER A 39 -11.76 -14.42 9.15
CA SER A 39 -11.88 -13.92 7.77
C SER A 39 -10.55 -13.68 7.05
N GLY A 40 -9.42 -13.80 7.75
CA GLY A 40 -8.08 -13.54 7.21
C GLY A 40 -7.75 -12.05 7.07
N HIS A 41 -6.85 -11.74 6.13
CA HIS A 41 -6.43 -10.37 5.85
C HIS A 41 -7.47 -9.59 5.04
N SER A 42 -7.64 -8.32 5.38
CA SER A 42 -8.45 -7.37 4.61
C SER A 42 -7.73 -6.02 4.52
N LEU A 43 -8.01 -5.27 3.46
CA LEU A 43 -7.54 -3.90 3.27
C LEU A 43 -8.72 -2.94 3.37
N ARG A 44 -8.57 -1.88 4.15
CA ARG A 44 -9.52 -0.77 4.19
C ARG A 44 -8.86 0.47 3.60
N GLN A 45 -9.49 1.08 2.59
CA GLN A 45 -9.02 2.35 2.07
C GLN A 45 -9.14 3.42 3.15
N VAL A 46 -8.10 4.23 3.31
CA VAL A 46 -8.02 5.33 4.27
C VAL A 46 -7.60 6.62 3.56
N ALA A 47 -7.58 7.73 4.30
CA ALA A 47 -7.08 8.99 3.79
C ALA A 47 -5.65 8.83 3.22
N PRO A 48 -5.31 9.55 2.12
CA PRO A 48 -3.97 9.51 1.56
C PRO A 48 -2.91 9.83 2.61
N LEU A 49 -1.85 9.02 2.66
CA LEU A 49 -0.70 9.34 3.49
C LEU A 49 0.12 10.45 2.81
N ALA A 50 -0.15 11.70 3.18
CA ALA A 50 0.45 12.91 2.61
C ALA A 50 0.86 13.90 3.71
N PRO A 51 1.87 14.75 3.47
CA PRO A 51 2.32 15.74 4.45
C PRO A 51 1.29 16.85 4.72
N GLY A 52 0.32 17.05 3.82
CA GLY A 52 -0.65 18.16 3.90
C GLY A 52 0.03 19.50 3.65
N ASP A 53 -0.44 20.56 4.32
CA ASP A 53 0.09 21.93 4.20
C ASP A 53 1.33 22.19 5.09
N GLU A 54 1.90 21.15 5.72
CA GLU A 54 3.10 21.30 6.55
C GLU A 54 4.30 21.75 5.69
N THR A 55 4.89 22.91 6.00
CA THR A 55 6.07 23.43 5.30
C THR A 55 7.25 22.46 5.44
N VAL A 56 7.62 21.82 4.33
CA VAL A 56 8.71 20.84 4.30
C VAL A 56 10.05 21.54 4.11
N TYR A 57 10.93 21.48 5.11
CA TYR A 57 12.30 21.97 5.01
C TYR A 57 13.21 20.99 4.23
N GLY A 58 14.04 21.53 3.32
CA GLY A 58 14.64 20.82 2.19
C GLY A 58 15.57 19.61 2.44
N SER A 59 15.91 19.29 3.70
CA SER A 59 16.72 18.09 3.99
C SER A 59 15.92 16.78 3.84
N HIS A 60 14.62 16.81 4.15
CA HIS A 60 13.72 15.65 4.04
C HIS A 60 13.48 15.28 2.57
N THR A 61 13.26 16.28 1.71
CA THR A 61 13.03 16.08 0.26
C THR A 61 14.18 15.34 -0.41
N ARG A 62 15.43 15.75 -0.15
CA ARG A 62 16.63 15.10 -0.70
C ARG A 62 16.75 13.63 -0.30
N ARG A 63 16.40 13.29 0.95
CA ARG A 63 16.46 11.90 1.43
C ARG A 63 15.36 11.05 0.80
N VAL A 64 14.14 11.58 0.67
CA VAL A 64 13.05 10.88 -0.01
C VAL A 64 13.41 10.61 -1.47
N ASP A 65 13.97 11.60 -2.18
CA ASP A 65 14.40 11.43 -3.57
C ASP A 65 15.46 10.36 -3.74
N ARG A 66 16.40 10.25 -2.79
CA ARG A 66 17.39 9.18 -2.78
C ARG A 66 16.76 7.80 -2.67
N ILE A 67 15.75 7.64 -1.81
CA ILE A 67 15.02 6.37 -1.63
C ILE A 67 14.27 6.01 -2.92
N ILE A 68 13.54 6.95 -3.51
CA ILE A 68 12.80 6.74 -4.77
C ILE A 68 13.75 6.38 -5.91
N ARG A 69 14.89 7.08 -6.02
CA ARG A 69 15.92 6.75 -7.03
C ARG A 69 16.49 5.36 -6.81
N GLY A 70 16.82 5.01 -5.56
CA GLY A 70 17.29 3.68 -5.20
C GLY A 70 16.29 2.58 -5.58
N TYR A 71 15.00 2.81 -5.31
CA TYR A 71 13.91 1.92 -5.72
C TYR A 71 13.86 1.74 -7.25
N LYS A 72 13.90 2.83 -8.02
CA LYS A 72 13.87 2.78 -9.50
C LYS A 72 15.06 2.04 -10.12
N CYS A 73 16.23 2.09 -9.49
CA CYS A 73 17.45 1.46 -10.00
C CYS A 73 17.61 -0.02 -9.61
N MET A 74 16.76 -0.57 -8.74
CA MET A 74 16.91 -1.93 -8.22
C MET A 74 15.84 -2.88 -8.77
N ASN A 75 16.25 -4.08 -9.18
CA ASN A 75 15.33 -5.19 -9.54
C ASN A 75 14.89 -6.04 -8.34
N ARG A 76 15.06 -5.52 -7.11
CA ARG A 76 14.74 -6.18 -5.85
C ARG A 76 13.95 -5.24 -4.94
N SER A 77 13.36 -5.80 -3.89
CA SER A 77 12.70 -5.00 -2.87
C SER A 77 13.71 -4.08 -2.16
N VAL A 78 13.32 -2.84 -1.87
CA VAL A 78 14.10 -1.87 -1.11
C VAL A 78 13.47 -1.67 0.26
N GLY A 79 14.25 -1.84 1.32
CA GLY A 79 13.86 -1.51 2.69
C GLY A 79 14.52 -0.22 3.15
N ALA A 80 13.79 0.60 3.88
CA ALA A 80 14.31 1.79 4.55
C ALA A 80 13.84 1.79 6.00
N ILE A 81 14.75 2.05 6.93
CA ILE A 81 14.45 2.21 8.36
C ILE A 81 14.69 3.67 8.70
N LEU A 82 13.68 4.33 9.26
CA LEU A 82 13.77 5.70 9.73
C LEU A 82 14.03 5.71 11.23
N SER A 83 15.23 6.11 11.61
CA SER A 83 15.68 6.20 13.00
C SER A 83 16.04 7.64 13.39
N GLY A 84 16.01 7.95 14.68
CA GLY A 84 16.32 9.27 15.24
C GLY A 84 15.38 9.62 16.39
N ASP A 85 15.57 10.79 17.00
CA ASP A 85 14.79 11.20 18.17
C ASP A 85 13.34 11.60 17.85
N LYS A 86 12.47 11.60 18.87
CA LYS A 86 11.10 12.09 18.76
C LYS A 86 11.12 13.54 18.25
N GLY A 87 10.28 13.85 17.26
CA GLY A 87 10.23 15.19 16.66
C GLY A 87 11.16 15.41 15.46
N MET A 88 12.04 14.47 15.10
CA MET A 88 12.98 14.62 13.96
C MET A 88 12.34 14.50 12.56
N GLY A 89 11.00 14.51 12.47
CA GLY A 89 10.29 14.45 11.18
C GLY A 89 10.26 13.08 10.50
N LYS A 90 10.42 11.97 11.25
CA LYS A 90 10.30 10.60 10.69
C LYS A 90 8.93 10.36 10.06
N SER A 91 7.86 10.71 10.75
CA SER A 91 6.49 10.57 10.25
C SER A 91 6.24 11.46 9.02
N LEU A 92 6.78 12.68 9.02
CA LEU A 92 6.73 13.58 7.87
C LEU A 92 7.42 12.95 6.65
N MET A 93 8.61 12.38 6.84
CA MET A 93 9.35 11.72 5.77
C MET A 93 8.60 10.50 5.19
N LEU A 94 7.92 9.71 6.02
CA LEU A 94 7.06 8.61 5.54
C LEU A 94 5.91 9.14 4.67
N ARG A 95 5.24 10.21 5.11
CA ARG A 95 4.15 10.85 4.37
C ARG A 95 4.61 11.37 3.01
N MET A 96 5.75 12.06 2.97
CA MET A 96 6.35 12.53 1.72
C MET A 96 6.75 11.38 0.78
N LEU A 97 7.30 10.29 1.33
CA LEU A 97 7.68 9.12 0.53
C LEU A 97 6.45 8.44 -0.08
N ALA A 98 5.39 8.27 0.69
CA ALA A 98 4.13 7.69 0.22
C ALA A 98 3.48 8.56 -0.86
N GLU A 99 3.46 9.88 -0.68
CA GLU A 99 2.98 10.81 -1.69
C GLU A 99 3.78 10.72 -3.00
N LYS A 100 5.13 10.77 -2.94
CA LYS A 100 5.96 10.62 -4.14
C LYS A 100 5.80 9.25 -4.81
N ALA A 101 5.68 8.18 -4.04
CA ALA A 101 5.43 6.85 -4.58
C ALA A 101 4.05 6.76 -5.28
N ARG A 102 3.01 7.34 -4.68
CA ARG A 102 1.67 7.45 -5.27
C ARG A 102 1.71 8.24 -6.58
N ASP A 103 2.34 9.41 -6.57
CA ASP A 103 2.28 10.34 -7.71
C ASP A 103 3.21 9.97 -8.86
N GLN A 104 4.45 9.56 -8.55
CA GLN A 104 5.47 9.28 -9.56
C GLN A 104 5.55 7.81 -9.97
N LEU A 105 5.31 6.88 -9.04
CA LEU A 105 5.43 5.44 -9.29
C LEU A 105 4.07 4.77 -9.52
N LYS A 106 2.96 5.47 -9.23
CA LYS A 106 1.60 4.92 -9.29
C LYS A 106 1.46 3.64 -8.46
N LEU A 107 2.05 3.64 -7.26
CA LEU A 107 2.01 2.51 -6.33
C LEU A 107 0.98 2.72 -5.21
N PRO A 108 0.22 1.68 -4.82
CA PRO A 108 -0.56 1.71 -3.60
C PRO A 108 0.32 1.73 -2.35
N THR A 109 -0.13 2.38 -1.29
CA THR A 109 0.53 2.38 0.02
C THR A 109 -0.28 1.56 1.02
N ILE A 110 0.37 0.66 1.74
CA ILE A 110 -0.27 -0.18 2.77
C ILE A 110 0.35 0.13 4.13
N LEU A 111 -0.48 0.59 5.06
CA LEU A 111 -0.15 0.85 6.44
C LEU A 111 -0.29 -0.44 7.26
N VAL A 112 0.80 -0.86 7.88
CA VAL A 112 0.84 -1.99 8.81
C VAL A 112 1.13 -1.44 10.20
N GLN A 113 0.12 -1.44 11.06
CA GLN A 113 0.20 -0.82 12.41
C GLN A 113 0.27 -1.86 13.52
N GLU A 114 -0.19 -3.08 13.26
CA GLU A 114 -0.27 -4.18 14.23
C GLU A 114 0.48 -5.40 13.71
N SER A 115 0.92 -6.26 14.64
CA SER A 115 1.50 -7.56 14.28
C SER A 115 0.50 -8.36 13.47
N THR A 116 0.83 -8.58 12.20
CA THR A 116 -0.07 -9.22 11.24
C THR A 116 0.59 -10.53 10.78
N PRO A 117 0.19 -11.70 11.35
CA PRO A 117 0.79 -12.99 11.00
C PRO A 117 0.71 -13.27 9.50
N GLY A 118 1.76 -13.87 8.93
CA GLY A 118 1.73 -14.28 7.51
C GLY A 118 1.77 -13.14 6.49
N LEU A 119 2.05 -11.88 6.89
CA LEU A 119 2.10 -10.74 5.97
C LEU A 119 3.03 -10.97 4.76
N ALA A 120 4.17 -11.64 4.98
CA ALA A 120 5.12 -11.95 3.92
C ALA A 120 4.54 -12.92 2.86
N SER A 121 3.68 -13.86 3.24
CA SER A 121 3.09 -14.81 2.29
C SER A 121 1.97 -14.17 1.45
N LEU A 122 1.27 -13.19 2.02
CA LEU A 122 0.24 -12.41 1.31
C LEU A 122 0.85 -11.64 0.13
N PHE A 123 1.97 -10.96 0.32
CA PHE A 123 2.65 -10.19 -0.73
C PHE A 123 3.68 -11.01 -1.54
N GLY A 124 4.12 -12.17 -1.02
CA GLY A 124 5.03 -13.08 -1.71
C GLY A 124 4.37 -13.83 -2.87
N ARG A 125 3.04 -14.04 -2.84
CA ARG A 125 2.29 -14.73 -3.90
C ARG A 125 2.12 -13.91 -5.19
N THR A 126 2.32 -12.60 -5.16
CA THR A 126 2.19 -11.72 -6.33
C THR A 126 3.36 -11.83 -7.33
N ARG A 127 4.32 -12.76 -7.11
CA ARG A 127 5.51 -12.96 -7.97
C ARG A 127 5.40 -14.08 -9.01
N ARG A 128 4.26 -14.74 -9.18
CA ARG A 128 4.02 -15.69 -10.30
C ARG A 128 3.11 -15.06 -11.35
N GLY A 129 3.65 -14.13 -12.13
CA GLY A 129 2.92 -13.53 -13.24
C GLY A 129 3.74 -12.44 -13.95
N GLY A 130 4.50 -12.86 -14.96
CA GLY A 130 4.92 -12.08 -16.14
C GLY A 130 5.38 -10.63 -15.93
N ARG A 131 6.69 -10.41 -15.99
CA ARG A 131 7.24 -9.14 -16.45
C ARG A 131 6.98 -9.02 -17.95
N HIS A 132 6.16 -8.05 -18.35
CA HIS A 132 6.39 -7.29 -19.58
C HIS A 132 6.03 -5.83 -19.29
N PHE A 133 7.04 -5.05 -18.97
CA PHE A 133 7.05 -3.62 -19.21
C PHE A 133 8.29 -3.35 -20.06
N ARG A 134 8.02 -2.95 -21.31
CA ARG A 134 8.94 -2.12 -22.09
C ARG A 134 8.87 -0.70 -21.54
#